data_AF-A0A4R4VRU4-F1
#
_entry.id   AF-A0A4R4VRU4-F1
#
_cell.length_a   1.000
_cell.length_b   1.000
_cell.length_c   1.000
_cell.angle_alpha   90.00
_cell.angle_beta   90.00
_cell.angle_gamma   90.00
#
_symmetry.space_group_name_H-M   'P 1'
#
loop_
_entity.id
_entity.type
_entity.pdbx_description
1 polymer ?
#
loop_
_entity_poly.entity_id
_entity_poly.type
_entity_poly.pdbx_seq_one_letter_code
_entity_poly.pdbx_strand_id
1 'polypeptide(L)'
;MIPHPTLHSDLSVSFELAAGATVSGDLADAVRLALPLLDLRPGDSGEIDVRQDAALGAEAYRLTTGSRGVEIVAGGRAGAFYAAQSLHQLLPDASYRFSEQASWPVPGVRIEDAPRFAWRGLHLDVARHFFPKRELLRLIDLMAVHKLNRLHLHLVDDQGWRVESRAYPLLHEVSSHRPRTAVNAHGEPSAYDDVPHGGYYTLDDLAEIGAYARARCVTIVPEIDVPGHASAILAAYPSLGATGERYDVLDRCGISPAILSPLPPTVEFLTAIFDELIGALGETPYVHIGGDEVVLDHWTGSAEIAAYRDSLDLSTSVELQAWFLRRLADVLAERGARTVVWDEAFVGGGLRQDTIVMPWRGMGVGRRAAAAGHDVVATPVFPLYFDYAESGSPDEPRAIGDTITLGDVAAFRPAPEDWTDDERARVVGAQAQLWSERVPDARTVDYKLWPRACALAEVAWSGGAAGGFADRLERHLGRLDAIGVEYRPLAGPHPWQRRRPHRPSEIPMSERMARIEAMTHDPESTRPSL
;
A
#
# COMPACT_ATOMS: atom_id res chain seq x y z
N MET A 1 -9.67 15.50 -14.33
CA MET A 1 -9.75 14.84 -13.02
C MET A 1 -9.08 13.48 -13.12
N ILE A 2 -8.35 13.09 -12.09
CA ILE A 2 -7.77 11.77 -11.90
C ILE A 2 -8.10 11.34 -10.45
N PRO A 3 -8.84 10.23 -10.25
CA PRO A 3 -9.45 9.37 -11.27
C PRO A 3 -10.55 10.08 -12.09
N HIS A 4 -10.78 9.61 -13.31
CA HIS A 4 -11.89 10.08 -14.14
C HIS A 4 -13.24 9.58 -13.60
N PRO A 5 -14.24 10.45 -13.41
CA PRO A 5 -15.54 10.05 -12.88
C PRO A 5 -16.34 9.20 -13.87
N THR A 6 -17.31 8.45 -13.36
CA THR A 6 -18.18 7.57 -14.15
C THR A 6 -19.07 8.37 -15.11
N LEU A 7 -19.73 9.42 -14.61
CA LEU A 7 -20.51 10.36 -15.41
C LEU A 7 -19.98 11.77 -15.21
N HIS A 8 -19.83 12.51 -16.30
CA HIS A 8 -19.47 13.92 -16.31
C HIS A 8 -20.25 14.65 -17.39
N SER A 9 -20.89 15.76 -17.05
CA SER A 9 -21.61 16.60 -18.00
C SER A 9 -21.28 18.07 -17.74
N ASP A 10 -20.81 18.77 -18.77
CA ASP A 10 -20.55 20.21 -18.69
C ASP A 10 -21.87 20.98 -18.68
N LEU A 11 -21.99 21.88 -17.71
CA LEU A 11 -23.04 22.88 -17.63
C LEU A 11 -22.38 24.21 -18.05
N SER A 12 -22.97 24.92 -19.01
CA SER A 12 -22.37 26.11 -19.66
C SER A 12 -22.24 27.35 -18.75
N VAL A 13 -22.26 27.16 -17.43
CA VAL A 13 -22.26 28.20 -16.40
C VAL A 13 -21.10 27.97 -15.45
N SER A 14 -20.49 29.03 -14.92
CA SER A 14 -19.49 28.94 -13.86
C SER A 14 -19.95 29.76 -12.64
N PHE A 15 -19.37 29.48 -11.48
CA PHE A 15 -19.49 30.33 -10.29
C PHE A 15 -18.13 30.49 -9.62
N GLU A 16 -18.00 31.46 -8.73
CA GLU A 16 -16.78 31.73 -7.97
C GLU A 16 -16.89 31.14 -6.55
N LEU A 17 -15.90 30.36 -6.13
CA LEU A 17 -15.80 29.81 -4.79
C LEU A 17 -14.67 30.49 -4.03
N ALA A 18 -15.02 31.22 -2.97
CA ALA A 18 -14.07 31.94 -2.14
C ALA A 18 -13.51 31.08 -1.00
N ALA A 19 -12.29 31.39 -0.56
CA ALA A 19 -11.80 30.95 0.75
C ALA A 19 -12.73 31.46 1.86
N GLY A 20 -13.01 30.62 2.86
CA GLY A 20 -13.98 30.92 3.91
C GLY A 20 -15.45 30.74 3.51
N ALA A 21 -15.74 30.17 2.33
CA ALA A 21 -17.10 29.86 1.89
C ALA A 21 -17.83 28.97 2.91
N THR A 22 -19.15 29.09 2.93
CA THR A 22 -20.00 28.38 3.88
C THR A 22 -20.40 27.01 3.34
N VAL A 23 -20.28 25.99 4.17
CA VAL A 23 -20.76 24.63 3.91
C VAL A 23 -21.84 24.25 4.92
N SER A 24 -22.94 23.70 4.42
CA SER A 24 -24.12 23.31 5.19
C SER A 24 -24.52 21.86 4.96
N GLY A 25 -25.36 21.34 5.87
CA GLY A 25 -26.00 20.04 5.73
C GLY A 25 -25.25 18.86 6.35
N ASP A 26 -25.72 17.65 6.02
CA ASP A 26 -25.18 16.40 6.53
C ASP A 26 -23.75 16.20 6.03
N LEU A 27 -22.87 15.58 6.83
CA LEU A 27 -21.50 15.25 6.41
C LEU A 27 -20.64 16.47 6.00
N ALA A 28 -21.06 17.70 6.34
CA ALA A 28 -20.31 18.93 6.06
C ALA A 28 -18.88 18.87 6.62
N ASP A 29 -18.68 18.21 7.75
CA ASP A 29 -17.36 18.00 8.36
C ASP A 29 -16.41 17.17 7.46
N ALA A 30 -16.93 16.19 6.71
CA ALA A 30 -16.15 15.43 5.74
C ALA A 30 -15.66 16.31 4.58
N VAL A 31 -16.52 17.21 4.10
CA VAL A 31 -16.19 18.17 3.03
C VAL A 31 -15.17 19.19 3.51
N ARG A 32 -15.33 19.72 4.73
CA ARG A 32 -14.36 20.64 5.35
C ARG A 32 -12.98 20.02 5.48
N LEU A 33 -12.94 18.77 5.91
CA LEU A 33 -11.68 18.04 6.08
C LEU A 33 -11.01 17.70 4.74
N ALA A 34 -11.79 17.46 3.68
CA ALA A 34 -11.27 17.22 2.34
C ALA A 34 -10.71 18.48 1.67
N LEU A 35 -11.19 19.67 2.06
CA LEU A 35 -10.83 20.97 1.48
C LEU A 35 -10.21 21.92 2.52
N PRO A 36 -9.14 21.51 3.22
CA PRO A 36 -8.61 22.28 4.34
C PRO A 36 -8.06 23.65 3.91
N LEU A 37 -7.57 23.77 2.66
CA LEU A 37 -7.00 25.01 2.13
C LEU A 37 -8.04 26.07 1.77
N LEU A 38 -9.32 25.69 1.64
CA LEU A 38 -10.41 26.65 1.42
C LEU A 38 -10.98 27.20 2.74
N ASP A 39 -10.56 26.67 3.89
CA ASP A 39 -11.03 27.08 5.24
C ASP A 39 -12.57 27.21 5.31
N LEU A 40 -13.28 26.19 4.82
CA LEU A 40 -14.74 26.21 4.74
C LEU A 40 -15.38 26.37 6.13
N ARG A 41 -16.31 27.31 6.24
CA ARG A 41 -17.02 27.65 7.48
C ARG A 41 -18.34 26.88 7.57
N PRO A 42 -18.67 26.27 8.71
CA PRO A 42 -19.97 25.63 8.87
C PRO A 42 -21.06 26.69 8.96
N GLY A 43 -22.24 26.42 8.40
CA GLY A 43 -23.43 27.27 8.54
C GLY A 43 -24.71 26.53 8.18
N ASP A 44 -25.85 27.18 8.38
CA ASP A 44 -27.18 26.59 8.11
C ASP A 44 -27.54 26.58 6.62
N SER A 45 -26.91 27.44 5.83
CA SER A 45 -27.01 27.52 4.38
C SER A 45 -25.76 28.19 3.82
N GLY A 46 -25.29 27.80 2.63
CA GLY A 46 -24.08 28.38 2.06
C GLY A 46 -23.88 28.09 0.58
N GLU A 47 -22.67 28.36 0.11
CA GLU A 47 -22.23 28.08 -1.25
C GLU A 47 -22.09 26.58 -1.53
N ILE A 48 -21.91 25.75 -0.48
CA ILE A 48 -21.81 24.29 -0.58
C ILE A 48 -22.88 23.66 0.30
N ASP A 49 -23.82 22.96 -0.32
CA ASP A 49 -24.84 22.17 0.37
C ASP A 49 -24.52 20.68 0.25
N VAL A 50 -24.54 19.98 1.39
CA VAL A 50 -24.18 18.56 1.48
C VAL A 50 -25.35 17.79 2.09
N ARG A 51 -25.81 16.74 1.40
CA ARG A 51 -26.90 15.89 1.89
C ARG A 51 -26.53 14.42 1.83
N GLN A 52 -26.99 13.66 2.82
CA GLN A 52 -26.86 12.21 2.79
C GLN A 52 -28.04 11.58 2.04
N ASP A 53 -27.74 10.63 1.16
CA ASP A 53 -28.73 9.78 0.49
C ASP A 53 -28.30 8.32 0.65
N ALA A 54 -28.88 7.64 1.64
CA ALA A 54 -28.54 6.26 1.96
C ALA A 54 -28.88 5.25 0.83
N ALA A 55 -29.59 5.66 -0.23
CA ALA A 55 -29.78 4.83 -1.41
C ALA A 55 -28.51 4.73 -2.28
N LEU A 56 -27.54 5.63 -2.09
CA LEU A 56 -26.21 5.56 -2.67
C LEU A 56 -25.29 4.64 -1.85
N GLY A 57 -24.34 3.98 -2.51
CA GLY A 57 -23.28 3.25 -1.80
C GLY A 57 -22.43 4.17 -0.91
N ALA A 58 -21.80 3.63 0.14
CA ALA A 58 -21.10 4.41 1.16
C ALA A 58 -19.99 5.35 0.62
N GLU A 59 -19.35 4.96 -0.49
CA GLU A 59 -18.31 5.74 -1.20
C GLU A 59 -18.83 6.46 -2.45
N ALA A 60 -20.11 6.30 -2.78
CA ALA A 60 -20.71 6.87 -3.98
C ALA A 60 -21.23 8.28 -3.71
N TYR A 61 -21.19 9.13 -4.74
CA TYR A 61 -21.65 10.50 -4.64
C TYR A 61 -22.21 11.06 -5.95
N ARG A 62 -22.96 12.15 -5.84
CA ARG A 62 -23.30 13.06 -6.92
C ARG A 62 -22.81 14.45 -6.56
N LEU A 63 -22.17 15.13 -7.50
CA LEU A 63 -21.66 16.50 -7.36
C LEU A 63 -22.25 17.35 -8.49
N THR A 64 -22.94 18.43 -8.15
CA THR A 64 -23.41 19.42 -9.12
C THR A 64 -22.86 20.79 -8.79
N THR A 65 -22.20 21.43 -9.74
CA THR A 65 -21.72 22.81 -9.62
C THR A 65 -22.42 23.69 -10.65
N GLY A 66 -22.73 24.94 -10.30
CA GLY A 66 -23.33 25.88 -11.24
C GLY A 66 -23.63 27.22 -10.59
N SER A 67 -24.50 28.03 -11.22
CA SER A 67 -24.80 29.39 -10.76
C SER A 67 -25.43 29.48 -9.35
N ARG A 68 -25.90 28.36 -8.79
CA ARG A 68 -26.47 28.26 -7.44
C ARG A 68 -25.48 27.75 -6.39
N GLY A 69 -24.20 27.57 -6.74
CA GLY A 69 -23.17 27.02 -5.87
C GLY A 69 -22.90 25.53 -6.14
N VAL A 70 -22.60 24.79 -5.08
CA VAL A 70 -22.25 23.36 -5.09
C VAL A 70 -23.30 22.56 -4.33
N GLU A 71 -23.83 21.50 -4.94
CA GLU A 71 -24.63 20.47 -4.27
C GLU A 71 -23.85 19.15 -4.26
N ILE A 72 -23.66 18.57 -3.07
CA ILE A 72 -23.07 17.25 -2.85
C ILE A 72 -24.12 16.32 -2.26
N VAL A 73 -24.26 15.15 -2.86
CA VAL A 73 -25.14 14.08 -2.41
C VAL A 73 -24.28 12.84 -2.21
N ALA A 74 -24.24 12.26 -1.02
CA ALA A 74 -23.38 11.11 -0.77
C ALA A 74 -24.07 10.00 0.00
N GLY A 75 -23.68 8.74 -0.23
CA GLY A 75 -24.19 7.60 0.55
C GLY A 75 -23.67 7.58 1.99
N GLY A 76 -22.51 8.16 2.21
CA GLY A 76 -21.91 8.31 3.53
C GLY A 76 -20.70 9.22 3.52
N ARG A 77 -19.98 9.24 4.65
CA ARG A 77 -18.81 10.11 4.89
C ARG A 77 -17.77 10.04 3.76
N ALA A 78 -17.42 8.83 3.32
CA ALA A 78 -16.42 8.63 2.28
C ALA A 78 -16.87 9.20 0.93
N GLY A 79 -18.14 8.98 0.55
CA GLY A 79 -18.71 9.60 -0.64
C GLY A 79 -18.65 11.13 -0.61
N ALA A 80 -18.99 11.76 0.52
CA ALA A 80 -18.93 13.22 0.66
C ALA A 80 -17.48 13.73 0.59
N PHE A 81 -16.55 13.02 1.25
CA PHE A 81 -15.11 13.33 1.18
C PHE A 81 -14.60 13.24 -0.27
N TYR A 82 -14.95 12.19 -1.00
CA TYR A 82 -14.53 12.01 -2.40
C TYR A 82 -15.19 13.00 -3.36
N ALA A 83 -16.44 13.41 -3.13
CA ALA A 83 -17.08 14.48 -3.86
C ALA A 83 -16.31 15.80 -3.72
N ALA A 84 -15.86 16.11 -2.49
CA ALA A 84 -15.05 17.28 -2.21
C ALA A 84 -13.66 17.20 -2.88
N GLN A 85 -13.03 16.01 -2.95
CA GLN A 85 -11.80 15.83 -3.72
C GLN A 85 -12.01 16.08 -5.23
N SER A 86 -13.14 15.64 -5.79
CA SER A 86 -13.51 15.97 -7.17
C SER A 86 -13.74 17.46 -7.36
N LEU A 87 -14.40 18.13 -6.42
CA LEU A 87 -14.56 19.59 -6.42
C LEU A 87 -13.20 20.29 -6.42
N HIS A 88 -12.23 19.87 -5.59
CA HIS A 88 -10.89 20.47 -5.56
C HIS A 88 -10.20 20.35 -6.92
N GLN A 89 -10.34 19.20 -7.58
CA GLN A 89 -9.75 18.99 -8.90
C GLN A 89 -10.44 19.80 -10.02
N LEU A 90 -11.65 20.33 -9.80
CA LEU A 90 -12.27 21.30 -10.73
C LEU A 90 -11.66 22.70 -10.58
N LEU A 91 -11.05 23.00 -9.44
CA LEU A 91 -10.39 24.28 -9.19
C LEU A 91 -9.02 24.35 -9.91
N PRO A 92 -8.49 25.56 -10.14
CA PRO A 92 -7.13 25.76 -10.65
C PRO A 92 -6.06 25.22 -9.69
N ASP A 93 -4.88 24.88 -10.22
CA ASP A 93 -3.75 24.33 -9.46
C ASP A 93 -3.35 25.19 -8.25
N ALA A 94 -3.49 26.51 -8.37
CA ALA A 94 -3.19 27.45 -7.29
C ALA A 94 -4.08 27.27 -6.04
N SER A 95 -5.24 26.62 -6.15
CA SER A 95 -6.10 26.24 -5.01
C SER A 95 -5.51 25.14 -4.12
N TYR A 96 -4.43 24.48 -4.56
CA TYR A 96 -3.67 23.52 -3.76
C TYR A 96 -2.58 24.19 -2.90
N ARG A 97 -2.56 25.53 -2.88
CA ARG A 97 -1.73 26.34 -1.99
C ARG A 97 -2.62 27.26 -1.17
N PHE A 98 -2.27 27.45 0.10
CA PHE A 98 -3.03 28.33 0.98
C PHE A 98 -2.97 29.80 0.50
N SER A 99 -4.11 30.47 0.49
CA SER A 99 -4.24 31.89 0.17
C SER A 99 -5.48 32.50 0.85
N GLU A 100 -5.28 33.49 1.72
CA GLU A 100 -6.31 34.02 2.64
C GLU A 100 -7.49 34.74 1.95
N GLN A 101 -7.31 35.19 0.70
CA GLN A 101 -8.33 35.96 -0.04
C GLN A 101 -8.51 35.43 -1.46
N ALA A 102 -8.27 34.13 -1.65
CA ALA A 102 -8.46 33.51 -2.94
C ALA A 102 -9.95 33.33 -3.26
N SER A 103 -10.29 33.57 -4.52
CA SER A 103 -11.53 33.15 -5.17
C SER A 103 -11.14 32.37 -6.41
N TRP A 104 -11.81 31.24 -6.62
CA TRP A 104 -11.51 30.35 -7.72
C TRP A 104 -12.74 30.14 -8.61
N PRO A 105 -12.59 30.21 -9.93
CA PRO A 105 -13.66 29.82 -10.84
C PRO A 105 -13.90 28.31 -10.72
N VAL A 106 -15.16 27.94 -10.55
CA VAL A 106 -15.62 26.57 -10.58
C VAL A 106 -16.44 26.37 -11.86
N PRO A 107 -16.02 25.49 -12.78
CA PRO A 107 -16.82 25.15 -13.94
C PRO A 107 -18.11 24.47 -13.47
N GLY A 108 -19.23 24.76 -14.13
CA GLY A 108 -20.49 24.09 -13.89
C GLY A 108 -20.44 22.69 -14.48
N VAL A 109 -20.66 21.68 -13.66
CA VAL A 109 -20.66 20.28 -14.07
C VAL A 109 -21.70 19.51 -13.27
N ARG A 110 -22.10 18.36 -13.81
CA ARG A 110 -22.77 17.29 -13.05
C ARG A 110 -21.93 16.03 -13.11
N ILE A 111 -21.62 15.49 -11.94
CA ILE A 111 -20.84 14.27 -11.74
C ILE A 111 -21.69 13.27 -10.95
N GLU A 112 -21.71 12.02 -11.41
CA GLU A 112 -22.19 10.87 -10.62
C GLU A 112 -21.11 9.81 -10.66
N ASP A 113 -20.70 9.32 -9.49
CA ASP A 113 -19.47 8.56 -9.38
C ASP A 113 -19.45 7.61 -8.18
N ALA A 114 -18.78 6.48 -8.36
CA ALA A 114 -18.60 5.43 -7.37
C ALA A 114 -17.36 4.59 -7.72
N PRO A 115 -16.63 4.06 -6.72
CA PRO A 115 -15.48 3.22 -7.00
C PRO A 115 -15.91 1.86 -7.57
N ARG A 116 -15.15 1.35 -8.55
CA ARG A 116 -15.25 -0.01 -9.06
C ARG A 116 -14.80 -1.05 -8.03
N PHE A 117 -13.72 -0.75 -7.31
CA PHE A 117 -13.10 -1.65 -6.35
C PHE A 117 -13.07 -1.05 -4.96
N ALA A 118 -13.31 -1.88 -3.95
CA ALA A 118 -13.30 -1.46 -2.54
C ALA A 118 -11.87 -1.29 -1.99
N TRP A 119 -10.90 -2.03 -2.54
CA TRP A 119 -9.47 -1.93 -2.16
C TRP A 119 -8.69 -1.13 -3.21
N ARG A 120 -8.20 0.05 -2.83
CA ARG A 120 -7.43 0.94 -3.72
C ARG A 120 -6.17 1.36 -3.00
N GLY A 121 -5.14 0.52 -3.10
CA GLY A 121 -4.04 0.51 -2.15
C GLY A 121 -2.72 1.08 -2.66
N LEU A 122 -1.93 1.63 -1.73
CA LEU A 122 -0.49 1.78 -1.86
C LEU A 122 0.18 1.04 -0.70
N HIS A 123 1.35 0.49 -0.97
CA HIS A 123 2.25 -0.04 0.05
C HIS A 123 3.49 0.82 0.17
N LEU A 124 3.94 0.99 1.40
CA LEU A 124 5.21 1.61 1.72
C LEU A 124 5.97 0.67 2.68
N ASP A 125 7.10 0.19 2.19
CA ASP A 125 8.10 -0.45 3.03
C ASP A 125 8.81 0.61 3.87
N VAL A 126 8.61 0.54 5.17
CA VAL A 126 9.29 1.37 6.17
C VAL A 126 10.35 0.58 6.94
N ALA A 127 10.43 -0.74 6.70
CA ALA A 127 11.37 -1.67 7.30
C ALA A 127 12.77 -1.52 6.70
N ARG A 128 12.93 -1.47 5.37
CA ARG A 128 14.27 -1.36 4.75
C ARG A 128 14.81 0.07 4.86
N HIS A 129 14.00 1.10 4.63
CA HIS A 129 14.31 2.49 5.00
C HIS A 129 13.19 3.10 5.84
N PHE A 130 13.55 3.70 6.97
CA PHE A 130 12.60 4.32 7.89
C PHE A 130 12.24 5.72 7.40
N PHE A 131 10.94 6.03 7.42
CA PHE A 131 10.43 7.35 7.08
C PHE A 131 9.79 8.01 8.30
N PRO A 132 10.13 9.26 8.64
CA PRO A 132 9.49 9.95 9.76
C PRO A 132 7.97 10.04 9.59
N LYS A 133 7.22 10.04 10.70
CA LYS A 133 5.74 10.11 10.73
C LYS A 133 5.14 11.12 9.74
N ARG A 134 5.74 12.31 9.63
CA ARG A 134 5.27 13.37 8.73
C ARG A 134 5.17 12.92 7.26
N GLU A 135 6.04 12.02 6.81
CA GLU A 135 6.04 11.52 5.44
C GLU A 135 4.87 10.55 5.20
N LEU A 136 4.50 9.77 6.22
CA LEU A 136 3.32 8.91 6.19
C LEU A 136 2.04 9.75 6.13
N LEU A 137 1.95 10.81 6.95
CA LEU A 137 0.80 11.74 6.92
C LEU A 137 0.69 12.42 5.55
N ARG A 138 1.80 12.87 4.97
CA ARG A 138 1.85 13.47 3.63
C ARG A 138 1.42 12.46 2.55
N LEU A 139 1.87 11.21 2.63
CA LEU A 139 1.44 10.16 1.70
C LEU A 139 -0.08 9.90 1.81
N ILE A 140 -0.63 9.88 3.02
CA ILE A 140 -2.08 9.75 3.25
C ILE A 140 -2.85 10.91 2.59
N ASP A 141 -2.37 12.15 2.69
CA ASP A 141 -2.97 13.30 1.98
C ASP A 141 -2.98 13.08 0.47
N LEU A 142 -1.85 12.64 -0.10
CA LEU A 142 -1.75 12.36 -1.54
C LEU A 142 -2.67 11.21 -1.96
N MET A 143 -2.76 10.15 -1.17
CA MET A 143 -3.70 9.05 -1.43
C MET A 143 -5.14 9.54 -1.45
N ALA A 144 -5.52 10.37 -0.47
CA ALA A 144 -6.86 10.92 -0.33
C ALA A 144 -7.28 11.78 -1.54
N VAL A 145 -6.37 12.63 -2.05
CA VAL A 145 -6.59 13.44 -3.27
C VAL A 145 -6.91 12.57 -4.49
N HIS A 146 -6.35 11.36 -4.54
CA HIS A 146 -6.53 10.40 -5.63
C HIS A 146 -7.57 9.31 -5.31
N LYS A 147 -8.31 9.44 -4.20
CA LYS A 147 -9.33 8.49 -3.74
C LYS A 147 -8.80 7.06 -3.48
N LEU A 148 -7.50 6.92 -3.21
CA LEU A 148 -6.88 5.69 -2.71
C LEU A 148 -7.21 5.56 -1.22
N ASN A 149 -7.50 4.35 -0.74
CA ASN A 149 -8.13 4.14 0.57
C ASN A 149 -7.47 3.06 1.44
N ARG A 150 -6.36 2.46 1.00
CA ARG A 150 -5.60 1.47 1.79
C ARG A 150 -4.13 1.81 1.78
N LEU A 151 -3.55 2.09 2.94
CA LEU A 151 -2.11 2.24 3.09
C LEU A 151 -1.57 0.99 3.79
N HIS A 152 -0.93 0.12 3.01
CA HIS A 152 -0.23 -1.06 3.51
C HIS A 152 1.15 -0.65 4.02
N LEU A 153 1.39 -0.75 5.33
CA LEU A 153 2.66 -0.42 5.96
C LEU A 153 3.42 -1.71 6.27
N HIS A 154 4.50 -1.95 5.53
CA HIS A 154 5.41 -3.04 5.82
C HIS A 154 6.41 -2.63 6.90
N LEU A 155 6.08 -3.01 8.13
CA LEU A 155 6.67 -2.47 9.36
C LEU A 155 7.86 -3.27 9.88
N VAL A 156 8.05 -4.50 9.42
CA VAL A 156 9.03 -5.44 9.96
C VAL A 156 9.63 -6.24 8.84
N ASP A 157 10.96 -6.30 8.83
CA ASP A 157 11.74 -7.19 7.96
C ASP A 157 13.11 -7.49 8.57
N ASP A 158 13.96 -8.23 7.87
CA ASP A 158 15.30 -8.59 8.28
C ASP A 158 16.18 -7.37 8.62
N GLN A 159 15.99 -6.25 7.92
CA GLN A 159 16.80 -5.03 8.07
C GLN A 159 16.23 -4.01 9.07
N GLY A 160 15.09 -4.32 9.71
CA GLY A 160 14.65 -3.57 10.88
C GLY A 160 13.21 -3.79 11.33
N TRP A 161 13.00 -3.47 12.60
CA TRP A 161 11.71 -3.45 13.27
C TRP A 161 11.27 -2.01 13.57
N ARG A 162 10.05 -1.63 13.16
CA ARG A 162 9.62 -0.22 13.12
C ARG A 162 8.53 0.18 14.10
N VAL A 163 8.18 -0.68 15.06
CA VAL A 163 7.05 -0.42 15.97
C VAL A 163 7.49 -0.50 17.44
N GLU A 164 7.11 0.44 18.28
CA GLU A 164 7.27 0.26 19.73
C GLU A 164 6.47 -0.94 20.21
N SER A 165 7.07 -1.75 21.08
CA SER A 165 6.36 -2.80 21.82
C SER A 165 6.67 -2.67 23.30
N ARG A 166 5.64 -2.59 24.13
CA ARG A 166 5.78 -2.51 25.59
C ARG A 166 6.05 -3.89 26.18
N ALA A 167 5.44 -4.93 25.60
CA ALA A 167 5.66 -6.31 25.96
C ALA A 167 7.09 -6.79 25.58
N TYR A 168 7.61 -6.33 24.44
CA TYR A 168 8.89 -6.75 23.89
C TYR A 168 9.80 -5.56 23.51
N PRO A 169 10.32 -4.79 24.49
CA PRO A 169 11.02 -3.53 24.23
C PRO A 169 12.29 -3.66 23.38
N LEU A 170 13.03 -4.78 23.49
CA LEU A 170 14.24 -5.00 22.69
C LEU A 170 13.98 -4.97 21.17
N LEU A 171 12.75 -5.21 20.71
CA LEU A 171 12.42 -5.11 19.27
C LEU A 171 12.72 -3.71 18.73
N HIS A 172 12.36 -2.66 19.46
CA HIS A 172 12.61 -1.29 19.03
C HIS A 172 13.87 -0.69 19.65
N GLU A 173 14.36 -1.17 20.80
CA GLU A 173 15.62 -0.70 21.39
C GLU A 173 16.85 -1.21 20.61
N VAL A 174 16.79 -2.44 20.09
CA VAL A 174 17.89 -3.06 19.33
C VAL A 174 17.57 -3.08 17.84
N SER A 175 16.45 -3.68 17.47
CA SER A 175 16.21 -4.08 16.07
C SER A 175 15.68 -2.97 15.17
N SER A 176 15.47 -1.77 15.72
CA SER A 176 15.13 -0.59 14.92
C SER A 176 16.35 0.06 14.26
N HIS A 177 17.57 -0.42 14.52
CA HIS A 177 18.79 0.15 13.96
C HIS A 177 19.69 -0.91 13.33
N ARG A 178 20.36 -0.54 12.24
CA ARG A 178 21.46 -1.29 11.64
C ARG A 178 22.67 -0.38 11.44
N PRO A 179 23.90 -0.93 11.44
CA PRO A 179 25.11 -0.13 11.41
C PRO A 179 25.40 0.54 10.06
N ARG A 180 24.89 -0.02 8.96
CA ARG A 180 25.15 0.41 7.57
C ARG A 180 24.14 -0.19 6.61
N THR A 181 24.14 0.26 5.36
CA THR A 181 23.26 -0.26 4.29
C THR A 181 24.07 -0.66 3.05
N ALA A 182 23.75 -1.80 2.46
CA ALA A 182 24.34 -2.28 1.22
C ALA A 182 23.92 -1.41 0.02
N VAL A 183 24.90 -0.95 -0.76
CA VAL A 183 24.71 -0.03 -1.88
C VAL A 183 25.12 -0.60 -3.24
N ASN A 184 25.75 -1.77 -3.26
CA ASN A 184 26.12 -2.49 -4.49
C ASN A 184 24.88 -2.98 -5.24
N ALA A 185 24.97 -3.15 -6.56
CA ALA A 185 23.93 -3.84 -7.32
C ALA A 185 23.98 -5.35 -7.05
N HIS A 186 22.91 -6.06 -7.43
CA HIS A 186 22.93 -7.52 -7.44
C HIS A 186 24.09 -8.03 -8.31
N GLY A 187 24.80 -9.07 -7.83
CA GLY A 187 25.97 -9.64 -8.51
C GLY A 187 27.27 -8.82 -8.44
N GLU A 188 27.24 -7.60 -7.91
CA GLU A 188 28.46 -6.81 -7.68
C GLU A 188 29.13 -7.16 -6.34
N PRO A 189 30.45 -6.89 -6.20
CA PRO A 189 31.11 -6.96 -4.90
C PRO A 189 30.37 -6.13 -3.85
N SER A 190 30.28 -6.66 -2.63
CA SER A 190 29.61 -5.98 -1.53
C SER A 190 30.20 -4.59 -1.31
N ALA A 191 29.32 -3.60 -1.21
CA ALA A 191 29.67 -2.22 -0.90
C ALA A 191 28.63 -1.65 0.06
N TYR A 192 29.06 -0.86 1.03
CA TYR A 192 28.21 -0.27 2.06
C TYR A 192 28.39 1.25 2.10
N ASP A 193 27.39 1.96 2.61
CA ASP A 193 27.49 3.40 2.88
C ASP A 193 28.21 3.73 4.19
N ASP A 194 28.34 2.75 5.10
CA ASP A 194 28.86 2.90 6.46
C ASP A 194 28.14 4.00 7.28
N VAL A 195 26.84 4.19 7.01
CA VAL A 195 25.97 5.13 7.73
C VAL A 195 24.95 4.36 8.56
N PRO A 196 24.93 4.52 9.90
CA PRO A 196 23.88 3.94 10.74
C PRO A 196 22.50 4.41 10.30
N HIS A 197 21.58 3.46 10.17
CA HIS A 197 20.20 3.71 9.73
C HIS A 197 19.23 3.12 10.74
N GLY A 198 18.18 3.87 11.08
CA GLY A 198 17.15 3.35 11.97
C GLY A 198 16.04 4.33 12.32
N GLY A 199 15.20 3.89 13.25
CA GLY A 199 13.99 4.57 13.68
C GLY A 199 12.81 3.59 13.81
N TYR A 200 11.85 3.99 14.63
CA TYR A 200 10.59 3.28 14.86
C TYR A 200 9.48 4.28 15.19
N TYR A 201 8.23 3.85 15.07
CA TYR A 201 7.05 4.59 15.48
C TYR A 201 6.64 4.15 16.88
N THR A 202 6.39 5.12 17.77
CA THR A 202 5.75 4.81 19.05
C THR A 202 4.31 4.34 18.85
N LEU A 203 3.72 3.70 19.85
CA LEU A 203 2.31 3.35 19.81
C LEU A 203 1.42 4.61 19.68
N ASP A 204 1.86 5.73 20.26
CA ASP A 204 1.18 7.03 20.12
C ASP A 204 1.32 7.60 18.69
N ASP A 205 2.48 7.40 18.04
CA ASP A 205 2.64 7.74 16.62
C ASP A 205 1.70 6.93 15.74
N LEU A 206 1.58 5.63 15.98
CA LEU A 206 0.64 4.77 15.25
C LEU A 206 -0.81 5.17 15.48
N ALA A 207 -1.17 5.55 16.72
CA ALA A 207 -2.51 6.06 17.02
C ALA A 207 -2.82 7.35 16.26
N GLU A 208 -1.86 8.28 16.18
CA GLU A 208 -1.99 9.50 15.38
C GLU A 208 -2.11 9.19 13.88
N ILE A 209 -1.25 8.32 13.35
CA ILE A 209 -1.28 7.89 11.94
C ILE A 209 -2.63 7.26 11.61
N GLY A 210 -3.12 6.33 12.44
CA GLY A 210 -4.40 5.64 12.26
C GLY A 210 -5.58 6.61 12.28
N ALA A 211 -5.61 7.54 13.24
CA ALA A 211 -6.65 8.58 13.31
C ALA A 211 -6.60 9.53 12.11
N TYR A 212 -5.40 9.98 11.71
CA TYR A 212 -5.21 10.87 10.57
C TYR A 212 -5.65 10.23 9.25
N ALA A 213 -5.33 8.95 9.06
CA ALA A 213 -5.74 8.14 7.92
C ALA A 213 -7.26 8.00 7.85
N ARG A 214 -7.92 7.58 8.94
CA ARG A 214 -9.38 7.43 8.98
C ARG A 214 -10.12 8.72 8.67
N ALA A 215 -9.61 9.83 9.18
CA ALA A 215 -10.18 11.15 8.91
C ALA A 215 -10.26 11.40 7.39
N ARG A 216 -9.27 10.91 6.63
CA ARG A 216 -9.15 11.03 5.16
C ARG A 216 -9.68 9.84 4.38
N CYS A 217 -10.47 8.99 5.04
CA CYS A 217 -11.03 7.77 4.45
C CYS A 217 -9.96 6.80 3.91
N VAL A 218 -8.79 6.78 4.56
CA VAL A 218 -7.71 5.81 4.33
C VAL A 218 -7.65 4.86 5.54
N THR A 219 -7.59 3.57 5.27
CA THR A 219 -7.37 2.54 6.29
C THR A 219 -5.91 2.10 6.26
N ILE A 220 -5.27 2.07 7.42
CA ILE A 220 -3.93 1.48 7.57
C ILE A 220 -4.07 -0.04 7.64
N VAL A 221 -3.29 -0.75 6.82
CA VAL A 221 -3.11 -2.20 6.88
C VAL A 221 -1.67 -2.42 7.36
N PRO A 222 -1.44 -2.74 8.63
CA PRO A 222 -0.08 -3.00 9.10
C PRO A 222 0.35 -4.42 8.74
N GLU A 223 1.63 -4.59 8.46
CA GLU A 223 2.24 -5.90 8.22
C GLU A 223 3.30 -6.23 9.26
N ILE A 224 3.20 -7.43 9.81
CA ILE A 224 4.27 -8.09 10.57
C ILE A 224 4.60 -9.36 9.79
N ASP A 225 5.66 -9.33 9.00
CA ASP A 225 6.02 -10.43 8.09
C ASP A 225 6.62 -11.62 8.85
N VAL A 226 5.96 -12.77 8.76
CA VAL A 226 6.32 -14.01 9.47
C VAL A 226 5.90 -15.26 8.69
N PRO A 227 6.56 -16.42 8.89
CA PRO A 227 7.69 -16.67 9.82
C PRO A 227 9.07 -16.36 9.24
N GLY A 228 9.16 -16.02 7.95
CA GLY A 228 10.37 -15.52 7.29
C GLY A 228 10.68 -14.07 7.71
N HIS A 229 11.61 -13.42 7.01
CA HIS A 229 11.98 -12.01 7.23
C HIS A 229 12.23 -11.63 8.70
N ALA A 230 12.74 -12.59 9.48
CA ALA A 230 12.70 -12.54 10.94
C ALA A 230 14.03 -12.11 11.57
N SER A 231 15.07 -11.80 10.79
CA SER A 231 16.41 -11.52 11.35
C SER A 231 16.39 -10.40 12.40
N ALA A 232 15.60 -9.34 12.18
CA ALA A 232 15.43 -8.27 13.15
C ALA A 232 14.77 -8.74 14.45
N ILE A 233 13.71 -9.57 14.37
CA ILE A 233 13.07 -10.14 15.56
C ILE A 233 14.07 -10.99 16.35
N LEU A 234 14.81 -11.85 15.65
CA LEU A 234 15.76 -12.78 16.25
C LEU A 234 17.04 -12.10 16.78
N ALA A 235 17.38 -10.91 16.28
CA ALA A 235 18.45 -10.10 16.86
C ALA A 235 18.11 -9.58 18.28
N ALA A 236 16.83 -9.29 18.53
CA ALA A 236 16.33 -8.86 19.83
C ALA A 236 15.99 -10.05 20.74
N TYR A 237 15.34 -11.08 20.20
CA TYR A 237 14.88 -12.26 20.95
C TYR A 237 15.27 -13.57 20.23
N PRO A 238 16.53 -14.01 20.34
CA PRO A 238 17.03 -15.23 19.69
C PRO A 238 16.23 -16.49 20.05
N SER A 239 15.65 -16.53 21.26
CA SER A 239 14.85 -17.67 21.75
C SER A 239 13.57 -17.93 20.95
N LEU A 240 13.14 -16.97 20.12
CA LEU A 240 11.98 -17.15 19.23
C LEU A 240 12.37 -17.83 17.90
N GLY A 241 13.66 -18.05 17.64
CA GLY A 241 14.15 -18.65 16.39
C GLY A 241 14.16 -20.18 16.43
N ALA A 242 14.12 -20.79 15.24
CA ALA A 242 14.17 -22.26 15.12
C ALA A 242 15.48 -22.89 15.61
N THR A 243 16.60 -22.15 15.59
CA THR A 243 17.93 -22.62 16.02
C THR A 243 18.34 -22.13 17.41
N GLY A 244 17.68 -21.08 17.93
CA GLY A 244 18.10 -20.36 19.12
C GLY A 244 19.39 -19.56 18.97
N GLU A 245 20.00 -19.52 17.77
CA GLU A 245 21.21 -18.76 17.49
C GLU A 245 20.93 -17.25 17.44
N ARG A 246 21.95 -16.46 17.78
CA ARG A 246 21.85 -15.00 17.70
C ARG A 246 21.99 -14.54 16.26
N TYR A 247 21.02 -13.76 15.79
CA TYR A 247 21.06 -13.08 14.50
C TYR A 247 21.46 -11.61 14.67
N ASP A 248 21.88 -10.98 13.58
CA ASP A 248 22.08 -9.54 13.49
C ASP A 248 20.93 -8.92 12.68
N VAL A 249 20.64 -7.65 12.92
CA VAL A 249 19.79 -6.86 12.00
C VAL A 249 20.55 -6.73 10.68
N LEU A 250 19.98 -7.22 9.59
CA LEU A 250 20.71 -7.33 8.32
C LEU A 250 21.02 -5.94 7.73
N ASP A 251 22.21 -5.82 7.15
CA ASP A 251 22.68 -4.64 6.41
C ASP A 251 22.53 -4.77 4.88
N ARG A 252 21.94 -5.87 4.41
CA ARG A 252 21.75 -6.22 3.00
C ARG A 252 20.33 -6.71 2.71
N CYS A 253 19.93 -6.58 1.45
CA CYS A 253 18.68 -7.11 0.92
C CYS A 253 18.82 -8.59 0.50
N GLY A 254 17.68 -9.23 0.22
CA GLY A 254 17.56 -10.60 -0.23
C GLY A 254 17.11 -11.56 0.87
N ILE A 255 16.92 -12.83 0.48
CA ILE A 255 16.30 -13.86 1.33
C ILE A 255 17.23 -14.30 2.45
N SER A 256 16.74 -14.20 3.69
CA SER A 256 17.43 -14.68 4.89
C SER A 256 16.95 -16.09 5.27
N PRO A 257 17.83 -16.99 5.76
CA PRO A 257 17.39 -18.24 6.37
C PRO A 257 16.83 -18.04 7.78
N ALA A 258 16.90 -16.83 8.35
CA ALA A 258 16.35 -16.53 9.67
C ALA A 258 14.84 -16.77 9.69
N ILE A 259 14.39 -17.68 10.56
CA ILE A 259 13.00 -18.11 10.62
C ILE A 259 12.54 -18.26 12.08
N LEU A 260 11.35 -17.74 12.37
CA LEU A 260 10.72 -17.93 13.67
C LEU A 260 10.38 -19.40 13.90
N SER A 261 10.46 -19.84 15.16
CA SER A 261 9.99 -21.15 15.58
C SER A 261 8.45 -21.23 15.48
N PRO A 262 7.85 -22.31 14.97
CA PRO A 262 6.40 -22.45 14.87
C PRO A 262 5.74 -22.89 16.20
N LEU A 263 6.54 -23.00 17.28
CA LEU A 263 6.10 -23.49 18.58
C LEU A 263 5.18 -22.47 19.29
N PRO A 264 4.38 -22.91 20.29
CA PRO A 264 3.41 -22.06 20.98
C PRO A 264 3.93 -20.71 21.52
N PRO A 265 5.15 -20.60 22.09
CA PRO A 265 5.67 -19.31 22.58
C PRO A 265 5.76 -18.22 21.51
N THR A 266 6.00 -18.58 20.24
CA THR A 266 6.01 -17.62 19.13
C THR A 266 4.61 -17.11 18.82
N VAL A 267 3.59 -17.97 18.91
CA VAL A 267 2.20 -17.56 18.73
C VAL A 267 1.78 -16.61 19.85
N GLU A 268 2.19 -16.87 21.10
CA GLU A 268 1.94 -15.98 22.24
C GLU A 268 2.62 -14.61 22.04
N PHE A 269 3.89 -14.61 21.61
CA PHE A 269 4.63 -13.40 21.23
C PHE A 269 3.87 -12.58 20.18
N LEU A 270 3.54 -13.20 19.03
CA LEU A 270 2.85 -12.50 17.93
C LEU A 270 1.46 -12.02 18.35
N THR A 271 0.76 -12.78 19.19
CA THR A 271 -0.54 -12.38 19.73
C THR A 271 -0.43 -11.06 20.50
N ALA A 272 0.58 -10.93 21.38
CA ALA A 272 0.82 -9.69 22.13
C ALA A 272 1.18 -8.51 21.22
N ILE A 273 2.00 -8.74 20.17
CA ILE A 273 2.31 -7.72 19.16
C ILE A 273 1.05 -7.27 18.42
N PHE A 274 0.20 -8.20 17.99
CA PHE A 274 -1.05 -7.88 17.32
C PHE A 274 -2.00 -7.09 18.23
N ASP A 275 -2.06 -7.41 19.52
CA ASP A 275 -2.84 -6.64 20.50
C ASP A 275 -2.37 -5.20 20.63
N GLU A 276 -1.06 -4.96 20.74
CA GLU A 276 -0.49 -3.61 20.82
C GLU A 276 -0.73 -2.82 19.52
N LEU A 277 -0.53 -3.46 18.38
CA LEU A 277 -0.67 -2.86 17.05
C LEU A 277 -2.12 -2.48 16.72
N ILE A 278 -3.06 -3.41 16.92
CA ILE A 278 -4.49 -3.17 16.71
C ILE A 278 -4.99 -2.14 17.73
N GLY A 279 -4.59 -2.26 18.99
CA GLY A 279 -4.94 -1.31 20.04
C GLY A 279 -4.48 0.12 19.75
N ALA A 280 -3.27 0.29 19.21
CA ALA A 280 -2.74 1.60 18.84
C ALA A 280 -3.44 2.17 17.60
N LEU A 281 -3.54 1.40 16.51
CA LEU A 281 -4.15 1.88 15.27
C LEU A 281 -5.65 2.12 15.39
N GLY A 282 -6.35 1.40 16.28
CA GLY A 282 -7.80 1.49 16.47
C GLY A 282 -8.55 0.66 15.44
N GLU A 283 -9.45 1.28 14.66
CA GLU A 283 -10.22 0.56 13.63
C GLU A 283 -9.32 0.14 12.46
N THR A 284 -8.73 -1.05 12.60
CA THR A 284 -7.88 -1.72 11.60
C THR A 284 -8.47 -3.09 11.30
N PRO A 285 -9.36 -3.20 10.28
CA PRO A 285 -10.05 -4.44 9.95
C PRO A 285 -9.16 -5.46 9.22
N TYR A 286 -7.91 -5.12 8.90
CA TYR A 286 -6.98 -5.99 8.18
C TYR A 286 -5.61 -5.94 8.81
N VAL A 287 -4.96 -7.10 8.94
CA VAL A 287 -3.54 -7.21 9.30
C VAL A 287 -2.87 -8.15 8.31
N HIS A 288 -1.78 -7.71 7.72
CA HIS A 288 -0.95 -8.52 6.84
C HIS A 288 0.06 -9.29 7.70
N ILE A 289 0.25 -10.58 7.43
CA ILE A 289 1.21 -11.42 8.17
C ILE A 289 2.37 -11.92 7.30
N GLY A 290 2.48 -11.40 6.08
CA GLY A 290 3.51 -11.76 5.12
C GLY A 290 3.32 -13.18 4.61
N GLY A 291 4.33 -14.01 4.86
CA GLY A 291 4.31 -15.46 4.57
C GLY A 291 5.05 -15.85 3.29
N ASP A 292 5.81 -14.92 2.71
CA ASP A 292 6.64 -15.07 1.52
C ASP A 292 8.09 -15.48 1.86
N GLU A 293 8.81 -15.93 0.82
CA GLU A 293 10.25 -16.23 0.81
C GLU A 293 10.80 -17.10 1.97
N VAL A 294 9.95 -17.93 2.58
CA VAL A 294 10.32 -18.72 3.76
C VAL A 294 11.28 -19.86 3.42
N VAL A 295 12.37 -19.95 4.19
CA VAL A 295 13.37 -21.03 4.12
C VAL A 295 13.15 -22.03 5.26
N LEU A 296 12.58 -23.20 4.95
CA LEU A 296 12.15 -24.19 5.94
C LEU A 296 13.26 -25.13 6.45
N ASP A 297 14.50 -25.00 5.96
CA ASP A 297 15.61 -25.91 6.26
C ASP A 297 15.86 -26.06 7.78
N HIS A 298 15.76 -24.97 8.54
CA HIS A 298 15.92 -25.00 10.00
C HIS A 298 14.77 -25.70 10.74
N TRP A 299 13.54 -25.63 10.23
CA TRP A 299 12.41 -26.38 10.79
C TRP A 299 12.61 -27.88 10.56
N THR A 300 12.97 -28.25 9.33
CA THR A 300 13.22 -29.65 8.93
C THR A 300 14.37 -30.27 9.72
N GLY A 301 15.39 -29.48 10.08
CA GLY A 301 16.53 -29.93 10.88
C GLY A 301 16.30 -30.02 12.40
N SER A 302 15.18 -29.51 12.93
CA SER A 302 14.94 -29.42 14.38
C SER A 302 14.09 -30.58 14.90
N ALA A 303 14.65 -31.36 15.83
CA ALA A 303 13.95 -32.49 16.45
C ALA A 303 12.72 -32.07 17.28
N GLU A 304 12.78 -30.91 17.93
CA GLU A 304 11.65 -30.37 18.69
C GLU A 304 10.51 -29.92 17.78
N ILE A 305 10.83 -29.22 16.68
CA ILE A 305 9.84 -28.78 15.69
C ILE A 305 9.24 -30.00 14.97
N ALA A 306 10.06 -31.01 14.65
CA ALA A 306 9.56 -32.27 14.09
C ALA A 306 8.59 -32.98 15.04
N ALA A 307 8.91 -33.07 16.33
CA ALA A 307 8.02 -33.66 17.33
C ALA A 307 6.70 -32.86 17.48
N TYR A 308 6.77 -31.52 17.41
CA TYR A 308 5.58 -30.67 17.43
C TYR A 308 4.71 -30.87 16.18
N ARG A 309 5.31 -30.89 14.99
CA ARG A 309 4.63 -31.22 13.73
C ARG A 309 3.91 -32.56 13.82
N ASP A 310 4.61 -33.59 14.29
CA ASP A 310 4.05 -34.94 14.41
C ASP A 310 2.90 -34.97 15.44
N SER A 311 2.98 -34.17 16.52
CA SER A 311 1.90 -34.04 17.50
C SER A 311 0.63 -33.36 16.97
N LEU A 312 0.74 -32.67 15.83
CA LEU A 312 -0.36 -32.03 15.11
C LEU A 312 -0.88 -32.89 13.94
N ASP A 313 -0.39 -34.13 13.81
CA ASP A 313 -0.68 -35.06 12.70
C ASP A 313 -0.33 -34.47 11.31
N LEU A 314 0.71 -33.64 11.24
CA LEU A 314 1.19 -33.04 9.99
C LEU A 314 2.40 -33.81 9.44
N SER A 315 2.47 -33.96 8.12
CA SER A 315 3.48 -34.78 7.43
C SER A 315 4.71 -33.98 6.99
N THR A 316 4.56 -32.68 6.71
CA THR A 316 5.64 -31.86 6.11
C THR A 316 5.81 -30.51 6.82
N SER A 317 6.98 -29.88 6.63
CA SER A 317 7.24 -28.52 7.12
C SER A 317 6.36 -27.47 6.42
N VAL A 318 5.95 -27.73 5.17
CA VAL A 318 5.01 -26.88 4.43
C VAL A 318 3.63 -26.93 5.07
N GLU A 319 3.14 -28.11 5.44
CA GLU A 319 1.88 -28.27 6.18
C GLU A 319 1.94 -27.57 7.55
N LEU A 320 3.11 -27.61 8.22
CA LEU A 320 3.33 -26.89 9.48
C LEU A 320 3.29 -25.37 9.28
N GLN A 321 3.86 -24.85 8.20
CA GLN A 321 3.80 -23.41 7.88
C GLN A 321 2.35 -22.98 7.63
N ALA A 322 1.62 -23.73 6.81
CA ALA A 322 0.19 -23.50 6.58
C ALA A 322 -0.61 -23.53 7.88
N TRP A 323 -0.34 -24.49 8.77
CA TRP A 323 -0.96 -24.57 10.09
C TRP A 323 -0.64 -23.34 10.95
N PHE A 324 0.63 -22.92 10.98
CA PHE A 324 1.09 -21.77 11.75
C PHE A 324 0.41 -20.48 11.29
N LEU A 325 0.41 -20.20 9.98
CA LEU A 325 -0.25 -19.03 9.40
C LEU A 325 -1.76 -19.04 9.66
N ARG A 326 -2.42 -20.19 9.55
CA ARG A 326 -3.85 -20.33 9.90
C ARG A 326 -4.08 -20.02 11.38
N ARG A 327 -3.20 -20.48 12.28
CA ARG A 327 -3.32 -20.17 13.70
C ARG A 327 -3.22 -18.67 13.98
N LEU A 328 -2.31 -17.96 13.31
CA LEU A 328 -2.22 -16.50 13.40
C LEU A 328 -3.47 -15.82 12.83
N ALA A 329 -4.02 -16.36 11.73
CA ALA A 329 -5.27 -15.85 11.16
C ALA A 329 -6.47 -16.01 12.11
N ASP A 330 -6.55 -17.13 12.84
CA ASP A 330 -7.57 -17.32 13.87
C ASP A 330 -7.41 -16.32 15.03
N VAL A 331 -6.17 -16.06 15.48
CA VAL A 331 -5.85 -15.06 16.51
C VAL A 331 -6.30 -13.65 16.09
N LEU A 332 -6.10 -13.28 14.82
CA LEU A 332 -6.54 -12.00 14.27
C LEU A 332 -8.07 -11.94 14.13
N ALA A 333 -8.71 -13.02 13.68
CA ALA A 333 -10.16 -13.10 13.56
C ALA A 333 -10.87 -12.96 14.91
N GLU A 334 -10.31 -13.51 15.99
CA GLU A 334 -10.78 -13.31 17.37
C GLU A 334 -10.75 -11.84 17.80
N ARG A 335 -9.91 -11.01 17.16
CA ARG A 335 -9.78 -9.55 17.37
C ARG A 335 -10.58 -8.73 16.36
N GLY A 336 -11.37 -9.37 15.50
CA GLY A 336 -12.16 -8.70 14.46
C GLY A 336 -11.33 -8.20 13.27
N ALA A 337 -10.08 -8.64 13.14
CA ALA A 337 -9.22 -8.33 12.01
C ALA A 337 -9.17 -9.51 11.03
N ARG A 338 -9.25 -9.21 9.74
CA ARG A 338 -9.17 -10.19 8.66
C ARG A 338 -7.74 -10.26 8.15
N THR A 339 -7.20 -11.47 8.03
CA THR A 339 -5.80 -11.68 7.64
C THR A 339 -5.58 -11.45 6.15
N VAL A 340 -4.42 -10.86 5.83
CA VAL A 340 -3.91 -10.73 4.47
C VAL A 340 -2.53 -11.40 4.39
N VAL A 341 -2.24 -12.06 3.26
CA VAL A 341 -0.99 -12.78 3.03
C VAL A 341 -0.48 -12.57 1.60
N TRP A 342 0.83 -12.74 1.42
CA TRP A 342 1.41 -12.97 0.10
C TRP A 342 1.03 -14.37 -0.42
N ASP A 343 1.11 -14.58 -1.73
CA ASP A 343 0.54 -15.77 -2.37
C ASP A 343 1.28 -17.09 -2.05
N GLU A 344 2.51 -17.06 -1.54
CA GLU A 344 3.22 -18.24 -1.02
C GLU A 344 2.41 -18.97 0.03
N ALA A 345 1.83 -18.22 0.97
CA ALA A 345 0.98 -18.75 2.01
C ALA A 345 -0.23 -19.51 1.43
N PHE A 346 -0.76 -19.06 0.29
CA PHE A 346 -1.84 -19.75 -0.42
C PHE A 346 -1.35 -21.03 -1.10
N VAL A 347 -0.19 -21.00 -1.75
CA VAL A 347 0.38 -22.18 -2.43
C VAL A 347 0.71 -23.31 -1.44
N GLY A 348 1.11 -22.97 -0.21
CA GLY A 348 1.29 -23.94 0.88
C GLY A 348 -0.01 -24.63 1.34
N GLY A 349 -1.17 -24.07 0.98
CA GLY A 349 -2.50 -24.63 1.26
C GLY A 349 -3.01 -24.36 2.68
N GLY A 350 -4.24 -24.80 2.97
CA GLY A 350 -4.78 -24.80 4.34
C GLY A 350 -5.02 -23.43 4.98
N LEU A 351 -5.11 -22.35 4.20
CA LEU A 351 -5.47 -21.03 4.72
C LEU A 351 -6.88 -21.00 5.29
N ARG A 352 -7.10 -20.08 6.23
CA ARG A 352 -8.43 -19.74 6.73
C ARG A 352 -9.26 -19.16 5.56
N GLN A 353 -10.53 -19.56 5.43
CA GLN A 353 -11.34 -19.25 4.23
C GLN A 353 -11.54 -17.75 3.98
N ASP A 354 -11.57 -16.93 5.03
CA ASP A 354 -11.67 -15.48 4.92
C ASP A 354 -10.32 -14.80 4.67
N THR A 355 -9.17 -15.49 4.66
CA THR A 355 -7.89 -14.84 4.33
C THR A 355 -7.92 -14.21 2.93
N ILE A 356 -7.39 -12.99 2.82
CA ILE A 356 -7.19 -12.26 1.56
C ILE A 356 -5.80 -12.57 1.00
N VAL A 357 -5.71 -12.83 -0.29
CA VAL A 357 -4.44 -13.18 -0.97
C VAL A 357 -3.95 -12.02 -1.85
N MET A 358 -2.68 -11.66 -1.72
CA MET A 358 -1.97 -10.70 -2.58
C MET A 358 -1.03 -11.44 -3.55
N PRO A 359 -1.42 -11.63 -4.82
CA PRO A 359 -0.68 -12.45 -5.78
C PRO A 359 0.41 -11.67 -6.48
N TRP A 360 1.53 -11.48 -5.79
CA TRP A 360 2.67 -10.76 -6.34
C TRP A 360 3.38 -11.52 -7.45
N ARG A 361 3.39 -12.86 -7.40
CA ARG A 361 4.03 -13.70 -8.43
C ARG A 361 3.27 -13.75 -9.74
N GLY A 362 2.03 -13.26 -9.77
CA GLY A 362 1.26 -13.09 -10.99
C GLY A 362 -0.22 -13.36 -10.81
N MET A 363 -1.03 -12.92 -11.77
CA MET A 363 -2.48 -13.13 -11.71
C MET A 363 -2.88 -14.60 -11.92
N GLY A 364 -1.96 -15.48 -12.35
CA GLY A 364 -2.22 -16.93 -12.44
C GLY A 364 -2.55 -17.57 -11.09
N VAL A 365 -1.73 -17.31 -10.06
CA VAL A 365 -2.02 -17.74 -8.68
C VAL A 365 -3.18 -16.96 -8.06
N GLY A 366 -3.34 -15.69 -8.42
CA GLY A 366 -4.53 -14.91 -8.07
C GLY A 366 -5.83 -15.57 -8.52
N ARG A 367 -5.88 -16.10 -9.75
CA ARG A 367 -7.06 -16.83 -10.27
C ARG A 367 -7.33 -18.10 -9.46
N ARG A 368 -6.29 -18.85 -9.11
CA ARG A 368 -6.42 -20.06 -8.28
C ARG A 368 -6.96 -19.73 -6.89
N ALA A 369 -6.49 -18.65 -6.27
CA ALA A 369 -6.99 -18.18 -4.98
C ALA A 369 -8.46 -17.76 -5.06
N ALA A 370 -8.85 -17.01 -6.11
CA ALA A 370 -10.23 -16.62 -6.36
C ALA A 370 -11.14 -17.85 -6.57
N ALA A 371 -10.69 -18.83 -7.37
CA ALA A 371 -11.42 -20.08 -7.59
C ALA A 371 -11.56 -20.93 -6.31
N ALA A 372 -10.60 -20.83 -5.38
CA ALA A 372 -10.67 -21.44 -4.04
C ALA A 372 -11.55 -20.63 -3.06
N GLY A 373 -12.13 -19.51 -3.51
CA GLY A 373 -13.07 -18.72 -2.72
C GLY A 373 -12.42 -17.70 -1.77
N HIS A 374 -11.14 -17.39 -1.96
CA HIS A 374 -10.48 -16.28 -1.28
C HIS A 374 -10.72 -14.97 -2.03
N ASP A 375 -10.74 -13.86 -1.29
CA ASP A 375 -10.70 -12.55 -1.92
C ASP A 375 -9.26 -12.21 -2.31
N VAL A 376 -9.12 -11.50 -3.43
CA VAL A 376 -7.83 -11.20 -4.06
C VAL A 376 -7.66 -9.70 -4.20
N VAL A 377 -6.51 -9.19 -3.77
CA VAL A 377 -6.07 -7.82 -4.10
C VAL A 377 -5.01 -7.97 -5.18
N ALA A 378 -5.25 -7.47 -6.39
CA ALA A 378 -4.30 -7.59 -7.49
C ALA A 378 -3.02 -6.78 -7.22
N THR A 379 -1.90 -7.48 -7.10
CA THR A 379 -0.58 -6.92 -6.73
C THR A 379 0.60 -7.51 -7.51
N PRO A 380 0.47 -7.94 -8.79
CA PRO A 380 1.57 -8.60 -9.49
C PRO A 380 2.79 -7.68 -9.66
N VAL A 381 4.01 -8.25 -9.69
CA VAL A 381 5.25 -7.52 -10.00
C VAL A 381 5.06 -6.61 -11.20
N PHE A 382 4.68 -7.20 -12.33
CA PHE A 382 4.30 -6.45 -13.51
C PHE A 382 2.77 -6.25 -13.54
N PRO A 383 2.25 -5.00 -13.50
CA PRO A 383 2.96 -3.71 -13.52
C PRO A 383 2.93 -2.95 -12.18
N LEU A 384 2.73 -3.60 -11.03
CA LEU A 384 2.41 -2.90 -9.78
C LEU A 384 3.56 -2.73 -8.79
N TYR A 385 4.80 -3.11 -9.12
CA TYR A 385 5.98 -2.81 -8.30
C TYR A 385 6.62 -1.49 -8.73
N PHE A 386 6.52 -0.47 -7.88
CA PHE A 386 6.94 0.90 -8.21
C PHE A 386 8.39 1.21 -7.84
N ASP A 387 9.06 0.30 -7.15
CA ASP A 387 10.50 0.30 -6.92
C ASP A 387 11.32 -0.07 -8.17
N TYR A 388 10.67 -0.63 -9.20
CA TYR A 388 11.19 -0.81 -10.56
C TYR A 388 11.37 0.53 -11.28
N ALA A 389 12.28 0.59 -12.25
CA ALA A 389 12.51 1.77 -13.06
C ALA A 389 11.30 2.06 -13.95
N GLU A 390 11.01 3.33 -14.24
CA GLU A 390 9.88 3.67 -15.12
C GLU A 390 10.30 3.80 -16.60
N SER A 391 11.59 3.71 -16.89
CA SER A 391 12.12 3.61 -18.25
C SER A 391 13.41 2.79 -18.30
N GLY A 392 13.79 2.33 -19.50
CA GLY A 392 15.08 1.69 -19.74
C GLY A 392 16.26 2.67 -19.84
N SER A 393 16.05 3.95 -19.51
CA SER A 393 17.11 4.96 -19.60
C SER A 393 18.15 4.74 -18.50
N PRO A 394 19.46 4.81 -18.81
CA PRO A 394 20.51 4.79 -17.79
C PRO A 394 20.50 6.03 -16.89
N ASP A 395 19.76 7.08 -17.27
CA ASP A 395 19.56 8.28 -16.45
C ASP A 395 18.58 8.04 -15.28
N GLU A 396 17.78 6.96 -15.30
CA GLU A 396 16.92 6.63 -14.16
C GLU A 396 17.75 6.45 -12.88
N PRO A 397 17.25 6.89 -11.72
CA PRO A 397 17.86 6.52 -10.46
C PRO A 397 17.76 5.00 -10.26
N ARG A 398 18.71 4.47 -9.50
CA ARG A 398 18.78 3.05 -9.15
C ARG A 398 17.41 2.51 -8.72
N ALA A 399 17.05 1.38 -9.30
CA ALA A 399 15.81 0.66 -9.09
C ALA A 399 16.14 -0.80 -8.74
N ILE A 400 15.18 -1.54 -8.17
CA ILE A 400 15.39 -2.97 -7.90
C ILE A 400 15.44 -3.77 -9.21
N GLY A 401 14.59 -3.39 -10.16
CA GLY A 401 14.40 -4.09 -11.41
C GLY A 401 14.15 -3.13 -12.56
N ASP A 402 13.83 -3.72 -13.71
CA ASP A 402 13.76 -3.05 -15.01
C ASP A 402 12.54 -2.16 -15.16
N THR A 403 12.05 -2.04 -16.40
CA THR A 403 11.06 -1.04 -16.78
C THR A 403 9.64 -1.50 -16.50
N ILE A 404 8.95 -0.74 -15.65
CA ILE A 404 7.50 -0.73 -15.47
C ILE A 404 7.03 0.70 -15.71
N THR A 405 6.49 0.96 -16.90
CA THR A 405 6.12 2.30 -17.32
C THR A 405 4.76 2.72 -16.75
N LEU A 406 4.51 4.03 -16.76
CA LEU A 406 3.17 4.58 -16.55
C LEU A 406 2.11 3.96 -17.48
N GLY A 407 2.48 3.67 -18.73
CA GLY A 407 1.59 3.06 -19.71
C GLY A 407 1.18 1.64 -19.33
N ASP A 408 2.10 0.86 -18.76
CA ASP A 408 1.83 -0.50 -18.29
C ASP A 408 0.82 -0.50 -17.14
N VAL A 409 0.96 0.44 -16.20
CA VAL A 409 -0.01 0.61 -15.10
C VAL A 409 -1.38 1.02 -15.63
N ALA A 410 -1.45 1.99 -16.55
CA ALA A 410 -2.71 2.45 -17.13
C ALA A 410 -3.42 1.36 -17.97
N ALA A 411 -2.65 0.47 -18.59
CA ALA A 411 -3.15 -0.67 -19.36
C ALA A 411 -3.63 -1.84 -18.47
N PHE A 412 -3.25 -1.86 -17.19
CA PHE A 412 -3.58 -2.95 -16.28
C PHE A 412 -5.09 -3.13 -16.10
N ARG A 413 -5.52 -4.38 -15.94
CA ARG A 413 -6.89 -4.79 -15.68
C ARG A 413 -6.89 -5.72 -14.45
N PRO A 414 -7.25 -5.22 -13.25
CA PRO A 414 -7.17 -6.00 -12.01
C PRO A 414 -8.02 -7.28 -12.02
N ALA A 415 -9.16 -7.26 -12.72
CA ALA A 415 -10.06 -8.40 -12.89
C ALA A 415 -10.19 -8.73 -14.39
N PRO A 416 -9.30 -9.57 -14.95
CA PRO A 416 -9.26 -9.88 -16.38
C PRO A 416 -10.56 -10.51 -16.91
N GLU A 417 -10.94 -10.19 -18.15
CA GLU A 417 -12.21 -10.65 -18.76
C GLU A 417 -12.25 -12.16 -19.05
N ASP A 418 -11.09 -12.83 -19.12
CA ASP A 418 -10.96 -14.28 -19.35
C ASP A 418 -11.17 -15.13 -18.08
N TRP A 419 -11.41 -14.48 -16.94
CA TRP A 419 -11.86 -15.12 -15.70
C TRP A 419 -13.39 -15.26 -15.69
N THR A 420 -13.91 -16.22 -14.94
CA THR A 420 -15.36 -16.35 -14.74
C THR A 420 -15.90 -15.20 -13.89
N ASP A 421 -17.22 -14.97 -13.94
CA ASP A 421 -17.86 -13.90 -13.16
C ASP A 421 -17.63 -14.08 -11.65
N ASP A 422 -17.66 -15.32 -11.16
CA ASP A 422 -17.40 -15.67 -9.76
C ASP A 422 -15.94 -15.40 -9.39
N GLU A 423 -14.98 -15.77 -10.25
CA GLU A 423 -13.55 -15.46 -10.04
C GLU A 423 -13.32 -13.94 -10.01
N ARG A 424 -13.92 -13.18 -10.94
CA ARG A 424 -13.78 -11.71 -10.98
C ARG A 424 -14.43 -11.02 -9.79
N ALA A 425 -15.54 -11.56 -9.27
CA ALA A 425 -16.21 -11.02 -8.09
C ALA A 425 -15.35 -11.11 -6.81
N ARG A 426 -14.36 -12.02 -6.79
CA ARG A 426 -13.38 -12.14 -5.70
C ARG A 426 -12.23 -11.14 -5.77
N VAL A 427 -12.04 -10.46 -6.90
CA VAL A 427 -11.05 -9.40 -7.00
C VAL A 427 -11.61 -8.13 -6.34
N VAL A 428 -11.19 -7.90 -5.10
CA VAL A 428 -11.69 -6.77 -4.29
C VAL A 428 -10.99 -5.45 -4.62
N GLY A 429 -9.86 -5.50 -5.35
CA GLY A 429 -9.21 -4.33 -5.91
C GLY A 429 -7.75 -4.53 -6.29
N ALA A 430 -6.97 -3.45 -6.24
CA ALA A 430 -5.57 -3.43 -6.68
C ALA A 430 -4.70 -2.58 -5.75
N GLN A 431 -3.40 -2.88 -5.71
CA GLN A 431 -2.43 -2.14 -4.91
C GLN A 431 -1.04 -2.16 -5.55
N ALA A 432 -0.36 -1.01 -5.52
CA ALA A 432 1.04 -0.92 -5.91
C ALA A 432 1.98 -1.05 -4.71
N GLN A 433 3.11 -1.72 -4.93
CA GLN A 433 4.14 -1.98 -3.95
C GLN A 433 5.34 -1.06 -4.15
N LEU A 434 5.74 -0.33 -3.10
CA LEU A 434 7.03 0.34 -3.05
C LEU A 434 7.92 -0.28 -1.98
N TRP A 435 8.77 -1.21 -2.39
CA TRP A 435 9.87 -1.72 -1.58
C TRP A 435 11.01 -0.70 -1.53
N SER A 436 11.64 -0.56 -0.38
CA SER A 436 12.46 0.61 -0.08
C SER A 436 13.96 0.36 -0.10
N GLU A 437 14.46 -0.80 -0.54
CA GLU A 437 15.91 -1.11 -0.59
C GLU A 437 16.73 -0.04 -1.32
N ARG A 438 16.14 0.59 -2.33
CA ARG A 438 16.73 1.66 -3.14
C ARG A 438 16.02 3.01 -3.00
N VAL A 439 15.23 3.19 -1.94
CA VAL A 439 14.42 4.38 -1.68
C VAL A 439 14.84 5.01 -0.34
N PRO A 440 15.99 5.72 -0.29
CA PRO A 440 16.57 6.16 0.97
C PRO A 440 15.89 7.38 1.60
N ASP A 441 15.05 8.10 0.84
CA ASP A 441 14.45 9.35 1.29
C ASP A 441 13.07 9.60 0.64
N ALA A 442 12.32 10.54 1.22
CA ALA A 442 10.95 10.87 0.80
C ALA A 442 10.88 11.45 -0.62
N ARG A 443 11.97 12.03 -1.14
CA ARG A 443 12.03 12.54 -2.51
C ARG A 443 12.08 11.38 -3.49
N THR A 444 12.81 10.32 -3.15
CA THR A 444 12.78 9.07 -3.94
C THR A 444 11.44 8.37 -3.85
N VAL A 445 10.73 8.43 -2.69
CA VAL A 445 9.34 7.94 -2.59
C VAL A 445 8.46 8.67 -3.61
N ASP A 446 8.51 10.00 -3.65
CA ASP A 446 7.73 10.80 -4.60
C ASP A 446 8.05 10.42 -6.05
N TYR A 447 9.34 10.34 -6.38
CA TYR A 447 9.81 9.99 -7.72
C TYR A 447 9.33 8.60 -8.16
N LYS A 448 9.31 7.63 -7.25
CA LYS A 448 8.93 6.25 -7.56
C LYS A 448 7.42 6.08 -7.60
N LEU A 449 6.66 6.71 -6.71
CA LEU A 449 5.20 6.59 -6.71
C LEU A 449 4.54 7.38 -7.83
N TRP A 450 4.99 8.61 -8.10
CA TRP A 450 4.29 9.55 -8.95
C TRP A 450 5.06 9.77 -10.27
N PRO A 451 4.38 9.73 -11.44
CA PRO A 451 2.93 9.75 -11.64
C PRO A 451 2.24 8.37 -11.73
N ARG A 452 2.94 7.24 -11.56
CA ARG A 452 2.33 5.90 -11.71
C ARG A 452 1.14 5.65 -10.78
N ALA A 453 1.14 6.20 -9.56
CA ALA A 453 0.03 6.13 -8.63
C ALA A 453 -1.24 6.88 -9.12
N CYS A 454 -1.10 7.89 -10.00
CA CYS A 454 -2.25 8.49 -10.69
C CYS A 454 -2.95 7.49 -11.62
N ALA A 455 -2.17 6.68 -12.36
CA ALA A 455 -2.72 5.63 -13.22
C ALA A 455 -3.36 4.52 -12.39
N LEU A 456 -2.72 4.09 -11.31
CA LEU A 456 -3.30 3.13 -10.38
C LEU A 456 -4.63 3.62 -9.80
N ALA A 457 -4.70 4.88 -9.37
CA ALA A 457 -5.92 5.47 -8.85
C ALA A 457 -7.07 5.40 -9.86
N GLU A 458 -6.80 5.69 -11.14
CA GLU A 458 -7.82 5.56 -12.20
C GLU A 458 -8.20 4.10 -12.47
N VAL A 459 -7.22 3.19 -12.53
CA VAL A 459 -7.46 1.75 -12.74
C VAL A 459 -8.28 1.15 -11.59
N ALA A 460 -7.97 1.49 -10.35
CA ALA A 460 -8.65 0.99 -9.16
C ALA A 460 -10.03 1.65 -8.94
N TRP A 461 -10.21 2.89 -9.40
CA TRP A 461 -11.51 3.57 -9.32
C TRP A 461 -12.46 3.16 -10.46
N SER A 462 -11.97 2.99 -11.68
CA SER A 462 -12.81 2.83 -12.88
C SER A 462 -12.73 1.44 -13.53
N GLY A 463 -11.84 0.56 -13.07
CA GLY A 463 -11.58 -0.76 -13.67
C GLY A 463 -10.52 -0.75 -14.78
N GLY A 464 -10.04 0.42 -15.16
CA GLY A 464 -9.01 0.65 -16.17
C GLY A 464 -8.90 2.14 -16.48
N ALA A 465 -7.79 2.56 -17.12
CA ALA A 465 -7.65 3.96 -17.53
C ALA A 465 -8.64 4.33 -18.64
N ALA A 466 -9.31 5.46 -18.49
CA ALA A 466 -10.25 5.99 -19.48
C ALA A 466 -9.49 6.69 -20.62
N GLY A 467 -10.10 6.75 -21.82
CA GLY A 467 -9.53 7.46 -22.96
C GLY A 467 -9.13 8.90 -22.62
N GLY A 468 -8.01 9.38 -23.16
CA GLY A 468 -7.45 10.70 -22.85
C GLY A 468 -6.77 10.83 -21.49
N PHE A 469 -6.39 9.70 -20.84
CA PHE A 469 -5.66 9.71 -19.57
C PHE A 469 -4.37 10.55 -19.63
N ALA A 470 -3.58 10.43 -20.70
CA ALA A 470 -2.34 11.18 -20.87
C ALA A 470 -2.57 12.71 -20.79
N ASP A 471 -3.55 13.24 -21.51
CA ASP A 471 -3.89 14.67 -21.51
C ASP A 471 -4.44 15.16 -20.16
N ARG A 472 -5.13 14.28 -19.42
CA ARG A 472 -5.55 14.58 -18.04
C ARG A 472 -4.37 14.58 -17.09
N LEU A 473 -3.44 13.64 -17.26
CA LEU A 473 -2.26 13.53 -16.42
C LEU A 473 -1.35 14.73 -16.60
N GLU A 474 -1.07 15.14 -17.83
CA GLU A 474 -0.23 16.32 -18.11
C GLU A 474 -0.76 17.56 -17.39
N ARG A 475 -2.07 17.79 -17.43
CA ARG A 475 -2.72 18.87 -16.65
C ARG A 475 -2.69 18.64 -15.13
N HIS A 476 -2.69 17.38 -14.69
CA HIS A 476 -2.66 17.04 -13.27
C HIS A 476 -1.27 17.23 -12.64
N LEU A 477 -0.19 17.20 -13.44
CA LEU A 477 1.16 17.46 -12.96
C LEU A 477 1.30 18.84 -12.30
N GLY A 478 0.62 19.87 -12.84
CA GLY A 478 0.59 21.20 -12.22
C GLY A 478 -0.01 21.21 -10.80
N ARG A 479 -0.94 20.30 -10.50
CA ARG A 479 -1.45 20.09 -9.12
C ARG A 479 -0.41 19.41 -8.24
N LEU A 480 0.30 18.41 -8.76
CA LEU A 480 1.40 17.76 -8.02
C LEU A 480 2.51 18.77 -7.70
N ASP A 481 2.86 19.67 -8.63
CA ASP A 481 3.77 20.80 -8.39
C ASP A 481 3.23 21.77 -7.34
N ALA A 482 1.91 22.02 -7.33
CA ALA A 482 1.28 22.89 -6.37
C ALA A 482 1.33 22.32 -4.93
N ILE A 483 1.13 21.00 -4.80
CA ILE A 483 1.21 20.24 -3.55
C ILE A 483 2.67 20.00 -3.10
N GLY A 484 3.63 20.13 -4.01
CA GLY A 484 5.07 19.96 -3.72
C GLY A 484 5.54 18.52 -3.80
N VAL A 485 5.00 17.72 -4.73
CA VAL A 485 5.41 16.33 -4.98
C VAL A 485 6.57 16.31 -5.96
N GLU A 486 7.68 15.67 -5.60
CA GLU A 486 8.85 15.54 -6.49
C GLU A 486 8.74 14.31 -7.41
N TYR A 487 7.70 14.30 -8.23
CA TYR A 487 7.39 13.18 -9.14
C TYR A 487 8.46 12.99 -10.24
N ARG A 488 8.43 11.83 -10.90
CA ARG A 488 9.23 11.58 -12.11
C ARG A 488 8.65 12.35 -13.31
N PRO A 489 9.37 13.29 -13.93
CA PRO A 489 8.85 14.00 -15.09
C PRO A 489 8.61 13.05 -16.27
N LEU A 490 7.59 13.34 -17.09
CA LEU A 490 7.25 12.49 -18.26
C LEU A 490 8.41 12.38 -19.26
N ALA A 491 9.25 13.41 -19.36
CA ALA A 491 10.45 13.44 -20.20
C ALA A 491 11.68 12.73 -19.59
N GLY A 492 11.56 12.17 -18.38
CA GLY A 492 12.64 11.54 -17.63
C GLY A 492 13.19 12.40 -16.49
N PRO A 493 14.15 11.87 -15.71
CA PRO A 493 14.63 12.48 -14.48
C PRO A 493 15.36 13.82 -14.70
N HIS A 494 15.05 14.78 -13.84
CA HIS A 494 15.84 15.99 -13.67
C HIS A 494 17.26 15.66 -13.16
N PRO A 495 18.27 16.52 -13.39
CA PRO A 495 19.66 16.25 -13.00
C PRO A 495 19.85 15.83 -11.54
N TRP A 496 19.10 16.42 -10.60
CA TRP A 496 19.21 16.08 -9.17
C TRP A 496 18.48 14.79 -8.77
N GLN A 497 17.63 14.25 -9.65
CA GLN A 497 16.92 12.97 -9.48
C GLN A 497 17.75 11.78 -9.98
N ARG A 498 18.81 12.00 -10.78
CA ARG A 498 19.67 10.95 -11.38
C ARG A 498 20.65 10.29 -10.40
N ARG A 499 20.31 10.23 -9.11
CA ARG A 499 21.21 9.70 -8.09
C ARG A 499 21.44 8.21 -8.32
N ARG A 500 22.72 7.81 -8.41
CA ARG A 500 23.19 6.44 -8.68
C ARG A 500 22.52 5.86 -9.94
N PRO A 501 23.18 5.85 -11.10
CA PRO A 501 22.54 5.45 -12.35
C PRO A 501 21.97 4.03 -12.26
N HIS A 502 20.76 3.87 -12.79
CA HIS A 502 20.12 2.58 -12.99
C HIS A 502 20.93 1.76 -13.99
N ARG A 503 20.88 0.44 -13.81
CA ARG A 503 21.47 -0.52 -14.73
C ARG A 503 20.36 -1.42 -15.21
N PRO A 504 19.84 -1.21 -16.43
CA PRO A 504 18.89 -2.11 -17.03
C PRO A 504 19.47 -3.52 -17.07
N SER A 505 18.71 -4.50 -16.63
CA SER A 505 18.99 -5.91 -16.80
C SER A 505 18.79 -6.30 -18.26
N GLU A 506 19.58 -7.28 -18.69
CA GLU A 506 19.52 -7.82 -20.05
C GLU A 506 18.36 -8.82 -20.21
N ILE A 507 17.70 -9.21 -19.11
CA ILE A 507 16.61 -10.18 -19.11
C ILE A 507 15.29 -9.45 -19.40
N PRO A 508 14.57 -9.80 -20.47
CA PRO A 508 13.27 -9.20 -20.75
C PRO A 508 12.27 -9.42 -19.60
N MET A 509 11.44 -8.41 -19.30
CA MET A 509 10.43 -8.50 -18.25
C MET A 509 9.50 -9.71 -18.43
N SER A 510 9.14 -10.05 -19.67
CA SER A 510 8.33 -11.24 -19.98
C SER A 510 8.97 -12.55 -19.55
N GLU A 511 10.30 -12.68 -19.73
CA GLU A 511 11.03 -13.87 -19.29
C GLU A 511 11.12 -13.93 -17.77
N ARG A 512 11.35 -12.78 -17.10
CA ARG A 512 11.33 -12.69 -15.64
C ARG A 512 9.96 -13.11 -15.09
N MET A 513 8.87 -12.60 -15.65
CA MET A 513 7.51 -12.98 -15.21
C MET A 513 7.22 -14.46 -15.45
N ALA A 514 7.71 -15.06 -16.54
CA ALA A 514 7.56 -16.50 -16.78
C ALA A 514 8.29 -17.34 -15.72
N ARG A 515 9.48 -16.92 -15.27
CA ARG A 515 10.22 -17.58 -14.18
C ARG A 515 9.47 -17.47 -12.86
N ILE A 516 8.94 -16.28 -12.54
CA ILE A 516 8.17 -16.03 -11.32
C ILE A 516 6.88 -16.87 -11.31
N GLU A 517 6.13 -16.93 -12.41
CA GLU A 517 4.91 -17.74 -12.51
C GLU A 517 5.21 -19.24 -12.33
N ALA A 518 6.32 -19.73 -12.88
CA ALA A 518 6.73 -21.12 -12.72
C ALA A 518 6.92 -21.52 -11.25
N MET A 519 7.42 -20.61 -10.41
CA MET A 519 7.59 -20.85 -8.97
C MET A 519 6.26 -21.09 -8.24
N THR A 520 5.14 -20.60 -8.78
CA THR A 520 3.82 -20.76 -8.13
C THR A 520 3.27 -22.19 -8.20
N HIS A 521 3.93 -23.08 -8.95
CA HIS A 521 3.54 -24.47 -9.15
C HIS A 521 4.24 -25.44 -8.18
N ASP A 522 5.21 -24.95 -7.40
CA ASP A 522 5.97 -25.73 -6.45
C ASP A 522 6.00 -24.99 -5.09
N PRO A 523 5.36 -25.53 -4.04
CA PRO A 523 5.33 -24.91 -2.71
C PRO A 523 6.71 -24.81 -2.06
N GLU A 524 7.70 -25.59 -2.50
CA GLU A 524 9.09 -25.51 -2.01
C GLU A 524 9.93 -24.52 -2.83
N SER A 525 9.40 -24.02 -3.96
CA SER A 525 10.03 -23.00 -4.79
C SER A 525 9.79 -21.61 -4.21
N THR A 526 10.24 -21.40 -2.97
CA THR A 526 10.23 -20.09 -2.30
C THR A 526 11.44 -19.23 -2.67
N ARG A 527 12.34 -19.76 -3.50
CA ARG A 527 13.57 -19.08 -3.91
C ARG A 527 13.41 -18.55 -5.33
N PRO A 528 13.00 -17.28 -5.53
CA PRO A 528 13.33 -16.61 -6.77
C PRO A 528 14.86 -16.66 -6.88
N SER A 529 15.39 -17.54 -7.73
CA SER A 529 16.72 -17.36 -8.27
C SER A 529 16.65 -16.05 -9.07
N LEU A 530 17.02 -14.95 -8.42
CA LEU A 530 17.04 -13.59 -8.97
C LEU A 530 17.87 -13.51 -10.26
#